data_AF-A0A158PNS0-F1
#
_entry.id   AF-A0A158PNS0-F1
#
_cell.length_a   1.000
_cell.length_b   1.000
_cell.length_c   1.000
_cell.angle_alpha   90.00
_cell.angle_beta   90.00
_cell.angle_gamma   90.00
#
_symmetry.space_group_name_H-M   'P 1'
#
loop_
_entity.id
_entity.type
_entity.pdbx_description
1 polymer ?
#
loop_
_entity_poly.entity_id
_entity_poly.type
_entity_poly.pdbx_seq_one_letter_code
_entity_poly.pdbx_strand_id
1 'polypeptide(L)'
;MATTKLVLDAEIAQAIYQYLILTGLSSAANTFQHDCESRRVKLKRMSPVNNKKRVEEYAVQKKKLLLHFERGESTQFLAIWNELFPIIRDSERDEAIDVLECYIRIYFATFPLRKSPPARNEYREKIVDLKNYLEEGAGSKLSDTPELVQYFALPYVNEPGKHPVFKELVQKKWAKGILEKLERYLSRQPLNDGEAKLIKWMAAYYQYAEQQTQSNRGCSLLEAPHCSDRTVLEYCELQDDYYKLIDIAAELIDCLEQSCQGRTITAEYFADISSRLMESNTEAERRMQKSAAGSAKARVKRDRSLRVRGDYNNTTKTSKKKETSAIKKSDSTGTEDMTVEDMTVELITQLNYTKIANQLIKNTTSRLSVLLLHAIRQVCQLTATSYFQQLTRANKGTAERSLEMFAKKDILLLKHRRNSVVAAVVSQTETDSWAIKEELARLLNAFASFRIGRDYLVSVNQGRELLTLVTAALKSKRLQHHASDHSLAVLQKLSVRSSVQKELIAQGMLEWLAYVLDNKVSAFALEYGCALLMNLCLNPASSSALTRVSIPLLNTVSALLKNNNKEICKYINGVLYGIMCVGRLRARAKETDLETRIKTKLDDAHCEDDMLQLPVLLKLFNSGLV
;
A
#
# COMPACT_ATOMS: atom_id res chain seq x y z
N MET A 1 28.08 13.16 -27.54
CA MET A 1 26.97 12.18 -27.64
C MET A 1 27.41 10.90 -26.95
N ALA A 2 26.94 10.67 -25.72
CA ALA A 2 27.08 9.38 -25.05
C ALA A 2 25.68 8.77 -25.02
N THR A 3 25.43 7.78 -25.87
CA THR A 3 24.19 7.00 -25.87
C THR A 3 24.20 6.12 -24.62
N THR A 4 23.38 6.48 -23.64
CA THR A 4 23.07 5.63 -22.49
C THR A 4 22.40 4.37 -23.02
N LYS A 5 23.17 3.29 -23.24
CA LYS A 5 22.60 1.97 -23.56
C LYS A 5 21.82 1.51 -22.32
N LEU A 6 20.49 1.45 -22.44
CA LEU A 6 19.66 0.69 -21.50
C LEU A 6 20.23 -0.74 -21.45
N VAL A 7 20.73 -1.13 -20.28
CA VAL A 7 21.12 -2.52 -20.03
C VAL A 7 19.82 -3.28 -19.79
N LEU A 8 19.48 -4.19 -20.70
CA LEU A 8 18.32 -5.06 -20.54
C LEU A 8 18.63 -6.07 -19.44
N ASP A 9 17.87 -6.02 -18.35
CA ASP A 9 17.99 -6.98 -17.25
C ASP A 9 17.65 -8.39 -17.74
N ALA A 10 18.45 -9.38 -17.35
CA ALA A 10 18.28 -10.78 -17.75
C ALA A 10 16.94 -11.36 -17.25
N GLU A 11 16.43 -10.91 -16.10
CA GLU A 11 15.15 -11.39 -15.59
C GLU A 11 13.97 -10.83 -16.41
N ILE A 12 14.04 -9.55 -16.80
CA ILE A 12 13.04 -8.90 -17.65
C ILE A 12 13.06 -9.52 -19.05
N ALA A 13 14.26 -9.74 -19.61
CA ALA A 13 14.42 -10.40 -20.89
C ALA A 13 13.82 -11.82 -20.87
N GLN A 14 14.04 -12.57 -19.78
CA GLN A 14 13.46 -13.90 -19.62
C GLN A 14 11.93 -13.86 -19.51
N ALA A 15 11.36 -12.88 -18.79
CA ALA A 15 9.91 -12.71 -18.66
C ALA A 15 9.24 -12.35 -19.99
N ILE A 16 9.89 -11.50 -20.81
CA ILE A 16 9.43 -11.13 -22.15
C ILE A 16 9.49 -12.34 -23.08
N TYR A 17 10.60 -13.08 -23.09
CA TYR A 17 10.75 -14.29 -23.90
C TYR A 17 9.70 -15.35 -23.52
N GLN A 18 9.44 -15.54 -22.21
CA GLN A 18 8.40 -16.44 -21.71
C GLN A 18 7.01 -16.02 -22.20
N TYR A 19 6.70 -14.72 -22.19
CA TYR A 19 5.43 -14.19 -22.70
C TYR A 19 5.25 -14.44 -24.19
N LEU A 20 6.27 -14.17 -25.01
CA LEU A 20 6.20 -14.35 -26.47
C LEU A 20 5.97 -15.81 -26.86
N ILE A 21 6.57 -16.76 -26.14
CA ILE A 21 6.32 -18.20 -26.36
C ILE A 21 4.89 -18.57 -25.94
N LEU A 22 4.45 -18.14 -24.76
CA LEU A 22 3.14 -18.51 -24.20
C LEU A 22 1.97 -17.91 -24.98
N THR A 23 2.17 -16.76 -25.62
CA THR A 23 1.18 -16.10 -26.49
C THR A 23 1.19 -16.60 -27.93
N GLY A 24 2.03 -17.58 -28.26
CA GLY A 24 2.10 -18.19 -29.59
C GLY A 24 2.91 -17.39 -30.63
N LEU A 25 3.55 -16.29 -30.22
CA LEU A 25 4.36 -15.41 -31.08
C LEU A 25 5.79 -15.98 -31.30
N SER A 26 5.86 -17.20 -31.83
CA SER A 26 7.10 -17.98 -31.95
C SER A 26 8.17 -17.30 -32.83
N SER A 27 7.75 -16.61 -33.90
CA SER A 27 8.66 -15.86 -34.78
C SER A 27 9.32 -14.68 -34.04
N ALA A 28 8.53 -13.92 -33.27
CA ALA A 28 9.03 -12.81 -32.47
C ALA A 28 9.93 -13.29 -31.31
N ALA A 29 9.60 -14.43 -30.69
CA ALA A 29 10.43 -15.05 -29.65
C ALA A 29 11.83 -15.43 -30.18
N ASN A 30 11.90 -16.00 -31.39
CA ASN A 30 13.17 -16.38 -32.02
C ASN A 30 14.04 -15.17 -32.38
N THR A 31 13.44 -14.11 -32.94
CA THR A 31 14.15 -12.86 -33.25
C THR A 31 14.63 -12.17 -31.96
N PHE A 32 13.79 -12.13 -30.93
CA PHE A 32 14.13 -11.56 -29.62
C PHE A 32 15.25 -12.34 -28.93
N GLN A 33 15.27 -13.66 -29.07
CA GLN A 33 16.35 -14.49 -28.58
C GLN A 33 17.69 -14.16 -29.25
N HIS A 34 17.70 -14.04 -30.58
CA HIS A 34 18.91 -13.67 -31.33
C HIS A 34 19.42 -12.27 -30.93
N ASP A 35 18.51 -11.32 -30.71
CA ASP A 35 18.84 -9.98 -30.24
C ASP A 35 19.42 -9.98 -28.80
N CYS A 36 18.89 -10.81 -27.91
CA CYS A 36 19.43 -10.98 -26.55
C CYS A 36 20.82 -11.63 -26.56
N GLU A 37 21.03 -12.64 -27.40
CA GLU A 37 22.31 -13.33 -27.58
C GLU A 37 23.38 -12.37 -28.14
N SER A 38 23.02 -11.50 -29.11
CA SER A 38 23.91 -10.46 -29.64
C SER A 38 24.34 -9.42 -28.57
N ARG A 39 23.52 -9.25 -27.52
CA ARG A 39 23.76 -8.35 -26.39
C ARG A 39 24.37 -9.06 -25.16
N ARG A 40 24.78 -10.32 -25.30
CA ARG A 40 25.34 -11.20 -24.25
C ARG A 40 24.39 -11.52 -23.08
N VAL A 41 23.07 -11.46 -23.31
CA VAL A 41 22.05 -11.88 -22.33
C VAL A 41 21.61 -13.32 -22.65
N LYS A 42 21.90 -14.28 -21.77
CA LYS A 42 21.54 -15.70 -21.97
C LYS A 42 20.11 -15.97 -21.50
N LEU A 43 19.25 -16.46 -22.40
CA LEU A 43 17.88 -16.87 -22.10
C LEU A 43 17.79 -18.39 -21.90
N LYS A 44 16.97 -18.84 -20.93
CA LYS A 44 16.62 -20.26 -20.76
C LYS A 44 15.58 -20.68 -21.79
N ARG A 45 15.87 -21.70 -22.61
CA ARG A 45 14.92 -22.26 -23.62
C ARG A 45 13.75 -22.98 -22.95
N MET A 46 12.51 -22.72 -23.42
CA MET A 46 11.28 -23.40 -23.00
C MET A 46 10.57 -23.99 -24.23
N SER A 47 10.14 -25.25 -24.15
CA SER A 47 9.41 -25.93 -25.24
C SER A 47 7.90 -25.96 -24.98
N PRO A 48 7.03 -25.60 -25.95
CA PRO A 48 5.58 -25.48 -25.77
C PRO A 48 4.84 -26.81 -25.50
N VAL A 49 5.45 -27.96 -25.81
CA VAL A 49 4.82 -29.30 -25.69
C VAL A 49 4.66 -29.77 -24.23
N ASN A 50 5.47 -29.26 -23.29
CA ASN A 50 5.47 -29.72 -21.89
C ASN A 50 4.32 -29.17 -21.03
N ASN A 51 3.69 -28.06 -21.42
CA ASN A 51 2.70 -27.39 -20.57
C ASN A 51 1.29 -28.01 -20.68
N LYS A 52 0.88 -28.54 -21.85
CA LYS A 52 -0.43 -29.21 -21.99
C LYS A 52 -0.51 -30.49 -21.15
N LYS A 53 0.53 -31.34 -21.21
CA LYS A 53 0.59 -32.58 -20.39
C LYS A 53 0.56 -32.30 -18.89
N ARG A 54 1.29 -31.28 -18.41
CA ARG A 54 1.30 -30.92 -16.98
C ARG A 54 -0.06 -30.43 -16.47
N VAL A 55 -0.82 -29.70 -17.29
CA VAL A 55 -2.17 -29.24 -16.93
C VAL A 55 -3.16 -30.41 -16.86
N GLU A 56 -3.06 -31.35 -17.79
CA GLU A 56 -3.85 -32.58 -17.79
C GLU A 56 -3.52 -33.49 -16.59
N GLU A 57 -2.23 -33.66 -16.27
CA GLU A 57 -1.75 -34.42 -15.11
C GLU A 57 -2.24 -33.82 -13.78
N TYR A 58 -2.17 -32.48 -13.63
CA TYR A 58 -2.69 -31.79 -12.45
C TYR A 58 -4.21 -31.94 -12.31
N ALA A 59 -4.96 -31.86 -13.41
CA ALA A 59 -6.41 -32.07 -13.39
C ALA A 59 -6.79 -33.48 -12.93
N VAL A 60 -6.00 -34.49 -13.31
CA VAL A 60 -6.16 -35.88 -12.85
C VAL A 60 -5.82 -36.02 -11.37
N GLN A 61 -4.71 -35.43 -10.92
CA GLN A 61 -4.31 -35.45 -9.50
C GLN A 61 -5.32 -34.72 -8.61
N LYS A 62 -5.84 -33.56 -9.04
CA LYS A 62 -6.90 -32.82 -8.33
C LYS A 62 -8.16 -33.67 -8.13
N LYS A 63 -8.63 -34.36 -9.16
CA LYS A 63 -9.80 -35.25 -9.08
C LYS A 63 -9.57 -36.41 -8.10
N LYS A 64 -8.39 -37.05 -8.15
CA LYS A 64 -8.03 -38.13 -7.21
C LYS A 64 -7.97 -37.62 -5.77
N LEU A 65 -7.37 -36.45 -5.54
CA LEU A 65 -7.23 -35.85 -4.22
C LEU A 65 -8.59 -35.53 -3.58
N LEU A 66 -9.52 -34.95 -4.34
CA LEU A 66 -10.89 -34.71 -3.85
C LEU A 66 -11.65 -36.01 -3.54
N LEU A 67 -11.47 -37.06 -4.35
CA LEU A 67 -12.08 -38.36 -4.09
C LEU A 67 -11.58 -38.99 -2.78
N HIS A 68 -10.27 -38.93 -2.50
CA HIS A 68 -9.71 -39.43 -1.24
C HIS A 68 -10.19 -38.63 -0.02
N PHE A 69 -10.41 -37.31 -0.18
CA PHE A 69 -10.97 -36.45 0.86
C PHE A 69 -12.40 -36.86 1.24
N GLU A 70 -13.25 -37.12 0.25
CA GLU A 70 -14.64 -37.56 0.48
C GLU A 70 -14.73 -38.95 1.12
N ARG A 71 -13.81 -39.86 0.77
CA ARG A 71 -13.74 -41.22 1.32
C ARG A 71 -13.09 -41.29 2.71
N GLY A 72 -12.43 -40.23 3.17
CA GLY A 72 -11.74 -40.20 4.46
C GLY A 72 -10.40 -40.96 4.47
N GLU A 73 -9.79 -41.12 3.29
CA GLU A 73 -8.55 -41.86 3.05
C GLU A 73 -7.32 -40.94 3.25
N SER A 74 -6.90 -40.75 4.51
CA SER A 74 -5.89 -39.76 4.91
C SER A 74 -4.50 -40.03 4.32
N THR A 75 -4.06 -41.29 4.25
CA THR A 75 -2.73 -41.67 3.76
C THR A 75 -2.56 -41.41 2.27
N GLN A 76 -3.56 -41.81 1.46
CA GLN A 76 -3.57 -41.58 0.02
C GLN A 76 -3.73 -40.10 -0.31
N PHE A 77 -4.55 -39.38 0.47
CA PHE A 77 -4.67 -37.93 0.35
C PHE A 77 -3.34 -37.22 0.60
N LEU A 78 -2.68 -37.50 1.72
CA LEU A 78 -1.44 -36.82 2.11
C LEU A 78 -0.28 -37.13 1.16
N ALA A 79 -0.25 -38.32 0.55
CA ALA A 79 0.74 -38.64 -0.49
C ALA A 79 0.61 -37.69 -1.70
N ILE A 80 -0.59 -37.55 -2.26
CA ILE A 80 -0.84 -36.65 -3.40
C ILE A 80 -0.68 -35.18 -2.99
N TRP A 81 -1.08 -34.81 -1.77
CA TRP A 81 -0.92 -33.47 -1.23
C TRP A 81 0.55 -33.06 -1.11
N ASN A 82 1.42 -33.95 -0.63
CA ASN A 82 2.85 -33.67 -0.50
C ASN A 82 3.57 -33.65 -1.87
N GLU A 83 3.07 -34.38 -2.86
CA GLU A 83 3.54 -34.29 -4.25
C GLU A 83 3.16 -32.95 -4.90
N LEU A 84 1.94 -32.46 -4.66
CA LEU A 84 1.46 -31.18 -5.18
C LEU A 84 2.06 -29.97 -4.45
N PHE A 85 2.36 -30.13 -3.16
CA PHE A 85 2.85 -29.06 -2.28
C PHE A 85 4.09 -29.51 -1.49
N PRO A 86 5.25 -29.70 -2.17
CA PRO A 86 6.46 -30.18 -1.53
C PRO A 86 7.04 -29.15 -0.55
N ILE A 87 7.61 -29.64 0.55
CA ILE A 87 8.38 -28.81 1.51
C ILE A 87 9.77 -28.59 0.92
N ILE A 88 10.00 -27.43 0.32
CA ILE A 88 11.32 -27.03 -0.21
C ILE A 88 12.16 -26.54 0.97
N ARG A 89 13.32 -27.17 1.18
CA ARG A 89 14.09 -27.08 2.44
C ARG A 89 14.59 -25.69 2.86
N ASP A 90 14.48 -24.65 2.03
CA ASP A 90 14.91 -23.28 2.38
C ASP A 90 13.93 -22.17 1.90
N SER A 91 12.70 -22.53 1.52
CA SER A 91 11.63 -21.54 1.27
C SER A 91 10.38 -21.97 2.02
N GLU A 92 9.96 -21.15 3.00
CA GLU A 92 8.77 -21.40 3.80
C GLU A 92 7.55 -21.66 2.89
N ARG A 93 6.88 -22.78 3.12
CA ARG A 93 5.59 -23.10 2.52
C ARG A 93 4.60 -21.99 2.93
N ASP A 94 3.70 -21.62 2.03
CA ASP A 94 2.68 -20.62 2.33
C ASP A 94 1.95 -21.00 3.62
N GLU A 95 1.97 -20.11 4.63
CA GLU A 95 1.34 -20.31 5.95
C GLU A 95 -0.14 -20.70 5.77
N ALA A 96 -0.80 -20.20 4.72
CA ALA A 96 -2.18 -20.56 4.44
C ALA A 96 -2.36 -22.03 4.00
N ILE A 97 -1.35 -22.63 3.35
CA ILE A 97 -1.32 -24.06 3.00
C ILE A 97 -1.07 -24.89 4.27
N ASP A 98 -0.19 -24.45 5.16
CA ASP A 98 0.09 -25.16 6.42
C ASP A 98 -1.11 -25.11 7.37
N VAL A 99 -1.78 -23.95 7.47
CA VAL A 99 -3.05 -23.81 8.21
C VAL A 99 -4.14 -24.70 7.61
N LEU A 100 -4.27 -24.73 6.27
CA LEU A 100 -5.24 -25.59 5.59
C LEU A 100 -4.93 -27.07 5.80
N GLU A 101 -3.66 -27.48 5.73
CA GLU A 101 -3.23 -28.84 6.03
C GLU A 101 -3.59 -29.24 7.46
N CYS A 102 -3.40 -28.34 8.43
CA CYS A 102 -3.81 -28.58 9.81
C CYS A 102 -5.32 -28.83 9.92
N TYR A 103 -6.15 -28.00 9.27
CA TYR A 103 -7.60 -28.22 9.21
C TYR A 103 -7.98 -29.55 8.54
N ILE A 104 -7.27 -29.95 7.49
CA ILE A 104 -7.49 -31.22 6.80
C ILE A 104 -7.12 -32.41 7.68
N ARG A 105 -6.01 -32.33 8.44
CA ARG A 105 -5.61 -33.35 9.41
C ARG A 105 -6.62 -33.48 10.56
N ILE A 106 -7.16 -32.36 11.05
CA ILE A 106 -8.27 -32.35 12.03
C ILE A 106 -9.53 -32.99 11.42
N TYR A 107 -9.82 -32.72 10.14
CA TYR A 107 -10.94 -33.34 9.44
C TYR A 107 -10.79 -34.86 9.36
N PHE A 108 -9.61 -35.37 8.97
CA PHE A 108 -9.37 -36.81 8.89
C PHE A 108 -9.41 -37.47 10.27
N ALA A 109 -8.89 -36.81 11.31
CA ALA A 109 -8.97 -37.31 12.68
C ALA A 109 -10.43 -37.43 13.15
N THR A 110 -11.29 -36.46 12.82
CA THR A 110 -12.70 -36.44 13.24
C THR A 110 -13.66 -37.15 12.27
N PHE A 111 -13.20 -37.56 11.09
CA PHE A 111 -13.98 -38.24 10.06
C PHE A 111 -14.71 -39.51 10.55
N PRO A 112 -14.09 -40.41 11.34
CA PRO A 112 -14.76 -41.63 11.81
C PRO A 112 -15.97 -41.35 12.71
N LEU A 113 -16.01 -40.18 13.36
CA LEU A 113 -17.14 -39.75 14.20
C LEU A 113 -18.38 -39.34 13.40
N ARG A 114 -18.25 -39.08 12.09
CA ARG A 114 -19.36 -38.74 11.19
C ARG A 114 -20.04 -39.96 10.56
N LYS A 115 -19.43 -41.14 10.68
CA LYS A 115 -20.00 -42.40 10.20
C LYS A 115 -21.23 -42.76 11.06
N SER A 116 -22.20 -43.48 10.48
CA SER A 116 -23.38 -43.97 11.19
C SER A 116 -23.39 -45.51 11.15
N PRO A 117 -23.02 -46.22 12.23
CA PRO A 117 -22.64 -45.71 13.56
C PRO A 117 -21.22 -45.11 13.62
N PRO A 118 -20.90 -44.25 14.62
CA PRO A 118 -19.57 -43.66 14.76
C PRO A 118 -18.48 -44.71 14.99
N ALA A 119 -17.45 -44.71 14.16
CA ALA A 119 -16.32 -45.64 14.24
C ALA A 119 -15.30 -45.16 15.30
N ARG A 120 -15.63 -45.38 16.59
CA ARG A 120 -14.85 -44.88 17.73
C ARG A 120 -13.43 -45.46 17.82
N ASN A 121 -13.21 -46.69 17.37
CA ASN A 121 -11.89 -47.31 17.38
C ASN A 121 -10.95 -46.64 16.36
N GLU A 122 -11.45 -46.40 15.14
CA GLU A 122 -10.72 -45.67 14.09
C GLU A 122 -10.44 -44.21 14.51
N TYR A 123 -11.34 -43.58 15.27
CA TYR A 123 -11.10 -42.27 15.86
C TYR A 123 -9.93 -42.27 16.85
N ARG A 124 -9.82 -43.30 17.71
CA ARG A 124 -8.75 -43.43 18.71
C ARG A 124 -7.38 -43.60 18.08
N GLU A 125 -7.28 -44.25 16.93
CA GLU A 125 -6.03 -44.37 16.18
C GLU A 125 -5.66 -43.03 15.54
N LYS A 126 -6.59 -42.42 14.79
CA LYS A 126 -6.32 -41.18 14.04
C LYS A 126 -6.07 -39.95 14.94
N ILE A 127 -6.61 -39.94 16.17
CA ILE A 127 -6.36 -38.83 17.11
C ILE A 127 -4.95 -38.88 17.70
N VAL A 128 -4.34 -40.07 17.80
CA VAL A 128 -2.94 -40.23 18.21
C VAL A 128 -2.01 -39.71 17.11
N ASP A 129 -2.31 -40.01 15.84
CA ASP A 129 -1.57 -39.46 14.71
C ASP A 129 -1.64 -37.92 14.67
N LEU A 130 -2.82 -37.36 14.95
CA LEU A 130 -3.00 -35.91 15.06
C LEU A 130 -2.20 -35.33 16.23
N LYS A 131 -2.18 -36.02 17.38
CA LYS A 131 -1.39 -35.60 18.54
C LYS A 131 0.09 -35.48 18.21
N ASN A 132 0.67 -36.52 17.61
CA ASN A 132 2.08 -36.52 17.22
C ASN A 132 2.39 -35.40 16.22
N TYR A 133 1.48 -35.11 15.28
CA TYR A 133 1.63 -34.00 14.33
C TYR A 133 1.62 -32.62 15.01
N LEU A 134 0.74 -32.41 16.00
CA LEU A 134 0.58 -31.13 16.70
C LEU A 134 1.73 -30.87 17.70
N GLU A 135 2.26 -31.91 18.35
CA GLU A 135 3.31 -31.77 19.37
C GLU A 135 4.72 -31.85 18.79
N GLU A 136 4.99 -32.81 17.92
CA GLU A 136 6.35 -33.14 17.43
C GLU A 136 6.53 -32.86 15.94
N GLY A 137 5.44 -32.70 15.19
CA GLY A 137 5.44 -32.52 13.74
C GLY A 137 5.42 -31.06 13.29
N ALA A 138 5.12 -30.86 11.99
CA ALA A 138 5.00 -29.53 11.39
C ALA A 138 3.86 -28.68 12.01
N GLY A 139 2.90 -29.30 12.71
CA GLY A 139 1.83 -28.60 13.41
C GLY A 139 2.29 -27.83 14.65
N SER A 140 3.44 -28.18 15.24
CA SER A 140 4.01 -27.47 16.41
C SER A 140 4.29 -25.99 16.13
N LYS A 141 4.69 -25.66 14.89
CA LYS A 141 4.93 -24.30 14.41
C LYS A 141 3.67 -23.44 14.37
N LEU A 142 2.49 -24.06 14.36
CA LEU A 142 1.18 -23.39 14.29
C LEU A 142 0.57 -23.14 15.67
N SER A 143 1.32 -23.38 16.75
CA SER A 143 0.88 -23.15 18.13
C SER A 143 0.63 -21.67 18.46
N ASP A 144 1.31 -20.76 17.76
CA ASP A 144 1.12 -19.30 17.91
C ASP A 144 -0.06 -18.76 17.07
N THR A 145 -0.68 -19.59 16.20
CA THR A 145 -1.77 -19.16 15.33
C THR A 145 -3.10 -19.14 16.11
N PRO A 146 -3.69 -17.95 16.39
CA PRO A 146 -4.82 -17.81 17.33
C PRO A 146 -6.07 -18.62 16.95
N GLU A 147 -6.25 -18.89 15.66
CA GLU A 147 -7.38 -19.68 15.13
C GLU A 147 -7.23 -21.19 15.36
N LEU A 148 -5.98 -21.68 15.52
CA LEU A 148 -5.67 -23.11 15.63
C LEU A 148 -5.40 -23.54 17.09
N VAL A 149 -5.08 -22.61 17.99
CA VAL A 149 -4.76 -22.87 19.42
C VAL A 149 -5.77 -23.79 20.08
N GLN A 150 -7.07 -23.56 19.86
CA GLN A 150 -8.12 -24.36 20.49
C GLN A 150 -8.08 -25.85 20.09
N TYR A 151 -7.55 -26.19 18.91
CA TYR A 151 -7.49 -27.58 18.44
C TYR A 151 -6.31 -28.37 19.03
N PHE A 152 -5.33 -27.72 19.67
CA PHE A 152 -4.28 -28.40 20.43
C PHE A 152 -4.83 -29.14 21.67
N ALA A 153 -6.00 -28.72 22.15
CA ALA A 153 -6.71 -29.42 23.23
C ALA A 153 -7.53 -30.63 22.72
N LEU A 154 -7.76 -30.78 21.41
CA LEU A 154 -8.62 -31.82 20.84
C LEU A 154 -8.16 -33.25 21.17
N PRO A 155 -6.86 -33.61 21.09
CA PRO A 155 -6.40 -34.97 21.42
C PRO A 155 -6.65 -35.40 22.86
N TYR A 156 -6.88 -34.44 23.75
CA TYR A 156 -7.13 -34.65 25.18
C TYR A 156 -8.61 -34.74 25.52
N VAL A 157 -9.50 -34.57 24.55
CA VAL A 157 -10.96 -34.62 24.75
C VAL A 157 -11.51 -36.01 24.46
N ASN A 158 -12.04 -36.66 25.49
CA ASN A 158 -12.59 -38.02 25.39
C ASN A 158 -13.80 -38.13 24.44
N GLU A 159 -14.68 -37.12 24.42
CA GLU A 159 -15.89 -37.11 23.58
C GLU A 159 -16.07 -35.76 22.87
N PRO A 160 -15.42 -35.54 21.71
CA PRO A 160 -15.50 -34.26 20.99
C PRO A 160 -16.93 -33.87 20.60
N GLY A 161 -17.79 -34.85 20.31
CA GLY A 161 -19.18 -34.62 19.90
C GLY A 161 -20.08 -34.05 21.01
N LYS A 162 -19.73 -34.23 22.28
CA LYS A 162 -20.46 -33.65 23.43
C LYS A 162 -19.82 -32.35 23.93
N HIS A 163 -18.61 -32.04 23.48
CA HIS A 163 -17.87 -30.88 23.94
C HIS A 163 -18.41 -29.58 23.30
N PRO A 164 -18.66 -28.50 24.07
CA PRO A 164 -19.28 -27.27 23.54
C PRO A 164 -18.48 -26.62 22.40
N VAL A 165 -17.15 -26.76 22.41
CA VAL A 165 -16.23 -26.21 21.39
C VAL A 165 -16.06 -27.15 20.19
N PHE A 166 -16.03 -28.47 20.41
CA PHE A 166 -15.67 -29.45 19.36
C PHE A 166 -16.86 -30.17 18.73
N LYS A 167 -18.09 -29.97 19.24
CA LYS A 167 -19.31 -30.53 18.65
C LYS A 167 -19.48 -30.18 17.18
N GLU A 168 -19.01 -28.99 16.77
CA GLU A 168 -19.06 -28.53 15.39
C GLU A 168 -18.18 -29.37 14.45
N LEU A 169 -17.07 -29.92 14.96
CA LEU A 169 -16.16 -30.78 14.20
C LEU A 169 -16.81 -32.07 13.73
N VAL A 170 -17.92 -32.51 14.33
CA VAL A 170 -18.66 -33.71 13.91
C VAL A 170 -19.76 -33.37 12.91
N GLN A 171 -20.11 -32.09 12.74
CA GLN A 171 -21.18 -31.67 11.85
C GLN A 171 -20.76 -31.73 10.37
N LYS A 172 -21.72 -32.08 9.49
CA LYS A 172 -21.50 -32.08 8.03
C LYS A 172 -21.21 -30.67 7.48
N LYS A 173 -21.75 -29.63 8.14
CA LYS A 173 -21.53 -28.21 7.76
C LYS A 173 -20.06 -27.82 7.84
N TRP A 174 -19.36 -28.22 8.91
CA TRP A 174 -17.94 -27.93 9.09
C TRP A 174 -17.08 -28.66 8.05
N ALA A 175 -17.35 -29.95 7.81
CA ALA A 175 -16.67 -30.73 6.76
C ALA A 175 -16.82 -30.11 5.37
N LYS A 176 -18.04 -29.66 5.02
CA LYS A 176 -18.30 -28.97 3.76
C LYS A 176 -17.49 -27.67 3.65
N GLY A 177 -17.35 -26.91 4.74
CA GLY A 177 -16.52 -25.70 4.76
C GLY A 177 -15.03 -25.97 4.51
N ILE A 178 -14.49 -27.11 4.98
CA ILE A 178 -13.11 -27.52 4.67
C ILE A 178 -12.97 -27.93 3.20
N LEU A 179 -13.94 -28.66 2.66
CA LEU A 179 -13.98 -29.02 1.24
C LEU A 179 -14.01 -27.78 0.33
N GLU A 180 -14.87 -26.81 0.62
CA GLU A 180 -14.97 -25.55 -0.15
C GLU A 180 -13.66 -24.75 -0.08
N LYS A 181 -12.98 -24.73 1.08
CA LYS A 181 -11.64 -24.13 1.20
C LYS A 181 -10.63 -24.86 0.34
N LEU A 182 -10.58 -26.20 0.41
CA LEU A 182 -9.69 -27.04 -0.39
C LEU A 182 -9.91 -26.83 -1.89
N GLU A 183 -11.15 -26.89 -2.36
CA GLU A 183 -11.51 -26.67 -3.76
C GLU A 183 -11.14 -25.28 -4.26
N ARG A 184 -11.34 -24.25 -3.42
CA ARG A 184 -10.94 -22.87 -3.73
C ARG A 184 -9.42 -22.77 -3.91
N TYR A 185 -8.65 -23.42 -3.05
CA TYR A 185 -7.18 -23.45 -3.17
C TYR A 185 -6.72 -24.22 -4.41
N LEU A 186 -7.28 -25.40 -4.67
CA LEU A 186 -6.93 -26.22 -5.84
C LEU A 186 -7.39 -25.60 -7.17
N SER A 187 -8.36 -24.69 -7.14
CA SER A 187 -8.86 -23.97 -8.34
C SER A 187 -8.03 -22.72 -8.65
N ARG A 188 -7.27 -22.19 -7.69
CA ARG A 188 -6.32 -21.09 -7.90
C ARG A 188 -5.01 -21.52 -8.56
N GLN A 189 -4.71 -22.81 -8.53
CA GLN A 189 -3.38 -23.36 -8.83
C GLN A 189 -3.06 -23.75 -10.30
N PRO A 190 -3.95 -23.77 -11.32
CA PRO A 190 -3.48 -24.00 -12.70
C PRO A 190 -2.68 -22.81 -13.29
N LEU A 191 -2.76 -21.61 -12.69
CA LEU A 191 -2.24 -20.36 -13.27
C LEU A 191 -0.92 -19.89 -12.64
N ASN A 192 -0.52 -20.46 -11.50
CA ASN A 192 0.63 -19.92 -10.77
C ASN A 192 2.00 -20.40 -11.30
N ASP A 193 2.09 -21.53 -12.00
CA ASP A 193 3.34 -22.01 -12.60
C ASP A 193 3.38 -21.86 -14.15
N GLY A 194 2.29 -21.36 -14.75
CA GLY A 194 2.10 -21.29 -16.22
C GLY A 194 1.90 -19.89 -16.83
N GLU A 195 1.50 -18.87 -16.07
CA GLU A 195 1.41 -17.49 -16.59
C GLU A 195 2.78 -16.84 -16.73
N ALA A 196 3.03 -16.20 -17.87
CA ALA A 196 4.27 -15.45 -18.08
C ALA A 196 4.45 -14.44 -16.93
N LYS A 197 5.64 -14.39 -16.33
CA LYS A 197 5.95 -13.42 -15.26
C LYS A 197 5.52 -11.99 -15.61
N LEU A 198 5.62 -11.64 -16.89
CA LEU A 198 5.20 -10.35 -17.43
C LEU A 198 3.69 -10.08 -17.28
N ILE A 199 2.82 -11.08 -17.46
CA ILE A 199 1.38 -10.93 -17.27
C ILE A 199 1.06 -10.67 -15.80
N LYS A 200 1.76 -11.37 -14.89
CA LYS A 200 1.60 -11.12 -13.45
C LYS A 200 2.04 -9.71 -13.06
N TRP A 201 3.16 -9.25 -13.59
CA TRP A 201 3.63 -7.88 -13.38
C TRP A 201 2.65 -6.84 -13.94
N MET A 202 2.10 -7.10 -15.12
CA MET A 202 1.16 -6.22 -15.78
C MET A 202 -0.20 -6.20 -15.08
N ALA A 203 -0.71 -7.33 -14.61
CA ALA A 203 -1.92 -7.40 -13.80
C ALA A 203 -1.73 -6.70 -12.45
N ALA A 204 -0.58 -6.88 -11.80
CA ALA A 204 -0.24 -6.14 -10.57
C ALA A 204 -0.16 -4.63 -10.83
N TYR A 205 0.38 -4.21 -11.98
CA TYR A 205 0.41 -2.82 -12.40
C TYR A 205 -0.98 -2.25 -12.66
N TYR A 206 -1.85 -2.98 -13.37
CA TYR A 206 -3.22 -2.53 -13.63
C TYR A 206 -4.09 -2.51 -12.37
N GLN A 207 -3.93 -3.48 -11.47
CA GLN A 207 -4.60 -3.46 -10.17
C GLN A 207 -4.11 -2.29 -9.30
N TYR A 208 -2.82 -1.98 -9.35
CA TYR A 208 -2.27 -0.78 -8.72
C TYR A 208 -2.86 0.51 -9.32
N ALA A 209 -3.01 0.58 -10.64
CA ALA A 209 -3.62 1.71 -11.33
C ALA A 209 -5.12 1.86 -11.00
N GLU A 210 -5.89 0.77 -11.01
CA GLU A 210 -7.32 0.78 -10.67
C GLU A 210 -7.60 1.18 -9.22
N GLN A 211 -6.75 0.76 -8.27
CA GLN A 211 -6.87 1.15 -6.86
C GLN A 211 -6.58 2.64 -6.64
N GLN A 212 -5.69 3.25 -7.44
CA GLN A 212 -5.51 4.70 -7.45
C GLN A 212 -6.74 5.42 -8.01
N THR A 213 -7.38 4.88 -9.04
CA THR A 213 -8.59 5.46 -9.63
C THR A 213 -9.80 5.34 -8.69
N GLN A 214 -9.98 4.23 -7.97
CA GLN A 214 -11.07 4.06 -7.00
C GLN A 214 -10.89 4.92 -5.73
N SER A 215 -9.65 5.20 -5.31
CA SER A 215 -9.38 6.18 -4.25
C SER A 215 -9.64 7.64 -4.70
N ASN A 216 -9.76 7.92 -6.00
CA ASN A 216 -9.95 9.26 -6.57
C ASN A 216 -11.31 9.49 -7.27
N ARG A 217 -12.18 8.48 -7.39
CA ARG A 217 -13.50 8.62 -8.06
C ARG A 217 -14.54 9.43 -7.29
N GLY A 218 -14.21 9.96 -6.11
CA GLY A 218 -15.04 10.95 -5.41
C GLY A 218 -14.84 12.40 -5.87
N CYS A 219 -13.81 12.69 -6.69
CA CYS A 219 -13.54 14.05 -7.15
C CYS A 219 -14.02 14.20 -8.60
N SER A 220 -15.17 14.86 -8.78
CA SER A 220 -15.64 15.28 -10.10
C SER A 220 -14.55 16.04 -10.84
N LEU A 221 -14.41 15.66 -12.11
CA LEU A 221 -13.74 16.36 -13.20
C LEU A 221 -13.82 17.88 -13.05
N LEU A 222 -12.69 18.50 -12.73
CA LEU A 222 -12.09 19.65 -13.42
C LEU A 222 -10.89 20.11 -12.57
N GLU A 223 -9.74 20.19 -13.25
CA GLU A 223 -8.48 20.80 -12.80
C GLU A 223 -7.56 19.97 -11.88
N ALA A 224 -6.70 19.15 -12.50
CA ALA A 224 -5.47 18.65 -11.87
C ALA A 224 -4.24 19.05 -12.73
N PRO A 225 -3.17 19.60 -12.13
CA PRO A 225 -2.00 20.14 -12.83
C PRO A 225 -0.93 19.09 -13.15
N HIS A 226 -0.20 19.37 -14.23
CA HIS A 226 0.80 18.53 -14.89
C HIS A 226 2.06 18.21 -14.05
N CYS A 227 2.52 16.95 -14.07
CA CYS A 227 3.81 16.51 -14.70
C CYS A 227 4.30 15.15 -14.12
N SER A 228 3.67 14.07 -14.59
CA SER A 228 4.21 12.70 -14.79
C SER A 228 3.09 11.79 -15.31
N ASP A 229 1.83 12.11 -14.95
CA ASP A 229 0.62 11.47 -15.48
C ASP A 229 0.32 11.80 -16.95
N ARG A 230 0.87 12.89 -17.50
CA ARG A 230 0.53 13.33 -18.86
C ARG A 230 0.98 12.33 -19.92
N THR A 231 2.13 11.70 -19.76
CA THR A 231 2.66 10.72 -20.73
C THR A 231 1.91 9.39 -20.65
N VAL A 232 1.40 9.04 -19.46
CA VAL A 232 0.59 7.82 -19.25
C VAL A 232 -0.82 8.04 -19.76
N LEU A 233 -1.44 9.19 -19.49
CA LEU A 233 -2.72 9.59 -20.05
C LEU A 233 -2.65 9.72 -21.58
N GLU A 234 -1.60 10.34 -22.13
CA GLU A 234 -1.39 10.40 -23.59
C GLU A 234 -1.23 9.00 -24.21
N TYR A 235 -0.65 8.02 -23.51
CA TYR A 235 -0.52 6.64 -23.99
C TYR A 235 -1.83 5.86 -23.88
N CYS A 236 -2.60 6.04 -22.80
CA CYS A 236 -3.92 5.44 -22.62
C CYS A 236 -4.93 6.02 -23.63
N GLU A 237 -4.92 7.34 -23.85
CA GLU A 237 -5.76 8.00 -24.85
C GLU A 237 -5.42 7.51 -26.27
N LEU A 238 -4.12 7.34 -26.58
CA LEU A 238 -3.68 6.78 -27.86
C LEU A 238 -4.07 5.31 -28.02
N GLN A 239 -4.02 4.54 -26.94
CA GLN A 239 -4.44 3.14 -26.92
C GLN A 239 -5.96 3.01 -27.13
N ASP A 240 -6.76 3.88 -26.52
CA ASP A 240 -8.21 3.94 -26.74
C ASP A 240 -8.56 4.31 -28.19
N ASP A 241 -7.85 5.28 -28.78
CA ASP A 241 -8.05 5.64 -30.18
C ASP A 241 -7.64 4.50 -31.13
N TYR A 242 -6.59 3.74 -30.80
CA TYR A 242 -6.18 2.55 -31.55
C TYR A 242 -7.23 1.43 -31.49
N TYR A 243 -7.82 1.16 -30.33
CA TYR A 243 -8.88 0.17 -30.20
C TYR A 243 -10.16 0.57 -30.94
N LYS A 244 -10.54 1.86 -30.92
CA LYS A 244 -11.68 2.35 -31.75
C LYS A 244 -11.45 2.14 -33.23
N LEU A 245 -10.23 2.32 -33.72
CA LEU A 245 -9.88 2.05 -35.12
C LEU A 245 -9.95 0.56 -35.45
N ILE A 246 -9.56 -0.30 -34.52
CA ILE A 246 -9.71 -1.76 -34.67
C ILE A 246 -11.19 -2.13 -34.77
N ASP A 247 -12.05 -1.58 -33.91
CA ASP A 247 -13.49 -1.86 -33.93
C ASP A 247 -14.13 -1.37 -35.22
N ILE A 248 -13.82 -0.16 -35.68
CA ILE A 248 -14.30 0.37 -36.97
C ILE A 248 -13.78 -0.48 -38.15
N ALA A 249 -12.53 -0.92 -38.10
CA ALA A 249 -11.96 -1.79 -39.13
C ALA A 249 -12.62 -3.18 -39.15
N ALA A 250 -12.95 -3.73 -37.98
CA ALA A 250 -13.70 -4.97 -37.86
C ALA A 250 -15.11 -4.83 -38.44
N GLU A 251 -15.83 -3.75 -38.10
CA GLU A 251 -17.15 -3.44 -38.67
C GLU A 251 -17.09 -3.26 -40.20
N LEU A 252 -16.03 -2.65 -40.73
CA LEU A 252 -15.81 -2.53 -42.18
C LEU A 252 -15.51 -3.88 -42.84
N ILE A 253 -14.76 -4.76 -42.17
CA ILE A 253 -14.49 -6.11 -42.66
C ILE A 253 -15.78 -6.93 -42.69
N ASP A 254 -16.59 -6.85 -41.63
CA ASP A 254 -17.89 -7.52 -41.56
C ASP A 254 -18.86 -6.97 -42.62
N CYS A 255 -18.82 -5.67 -42.89
CA CYS A 255 -19.53 -5.05 -44.01
C CYS A 255 -19.07 -5.66 -45.34
N LEU A 256 -17.76 -5.63 -45.62
CA LEU A 256 -17.21 -6.18 -46.86
C LEU A 256 -17.56 -7.67 -47.03
N GLU A 257 -17.50 -8.44 -45.96
CA GLU A 257 -17.90 -9.85 -45.96
C GLU A 257 -19.39 -10.03 -46.29
N GLN A 258 -20.27 -9.22 -45.69
CA GLN A 258 -21.70 -9.24 -45.99
C GLN A 258 -22.01 -8.80 -47.44
N SER A 259 -21.26 -7.85 -47.99
CA SER A 259 -21.37 -7.47 -49.41
C SER A 259 -20.91 -8.58 -50.34
N CYS A 260 -19.83 -9.28 -50.00
CA CYS A 260 -19.34 -10.45 -50.75
C CYS A 260 -20.34 -11.63 -50.68
N GLN A 261 -21.12 -11.72 -49.60
CA GLN A 261 -22.21 -12.69 -49.43
C GLN A 261 -23.54 -12.25 -50.10
N GLY A 262 -23.55 -11.13 -50.84
CA GLY A 262 -24.70 -10.68 -51.62
C GLY A 262 -25.77 -9.93 -50.83
N ARG A 263 -25.49 -9.50 -49.60
CA ARG A 263 -26.41 -8.67 -48.79
C ARG A 263 -26.17 -7.20 -49.09
N THR A 264 -27.25 -6.47 -49.34
CA THR A 264 -27.21 -5.03 -49.61
C THR A 264 -26.92 -4.26 -48.33
N ILE A 265 -25.75 -3.65 -48.24
CA ILE A 265 -25.43 -2.70 -47.17
C ILE A 265 -26.13 -1.38 -47.49
N THR A 266 -26.89 -0.85 -46.54
CA THR A 266 -27.55 0.44 -46.69
C THR A 266 -26.50 1.56 -46.76
N ALA A 267 -26.64 2.47 -47.72
CA ALA A 267 -25.71 3.59 -47.90
C ALA A 267 -25.62 4.47 -46.63
N GLU A 268 -26.69 4.50 -45.83
CA GLU A 268 -26.76 5.18 -44.53
C GLU A 268 -25.85 4.53 -43.48
N TYR A 269 -25.75 3.20 -43.46
CA TYR A 269 -24.89 2.48 -42.52
C TYR A 269 -23.40 2.65 -42.87
N PHE A 270 -23.07 2.64 -44.16
CA PHE A 270 -21.70 2.93 -44.61
C PHE A 270 -21.32 4.40 -44.36
N ALA A 271 -22.27 5.33 -44.51
CA ALA A 271 -22.06 6.74 -44.19
C ALA A 271 -21.81 6.97 -42.69
N ASP A 272 -22.50 6.24 -41.82
CA ASP A 272 -22.28 6.27 -40.36
C ASP A 272 -20.86 5.80 -39.99
N ILE A 273 -20.43 4.66 -40.52
CA ILE A 273 -19.08 4.12 -40.29
C ILE A 273 -18.00 5.09 -40.79
N SER A 274 -18.21 5.67 -41.98
CA SER A 274 -17.31 6.68 -42.56
C SER A 274 -17.25 7.96 -41.70
N SER A 275 -18.38 8.42 -41.17
CA SER A 275 -18.42 9.57 -40.25
C SER A 275 -17.66 9.29 -38.96
N ARG A 276 -17.89 8.12 -38.34
CA ARG A 276 -17.18 7.69 -37.11
C ARG A 276 -15.67 7.57 -37.33
N LEU A 277 -15.24 7.08 -38.49
CA LEU A 277 -13.83 7.00 -38.87
C LEU A 277 -13.21 8.39 -39.03
N MET A 278 -13.90 9.31 -39.72
CA MET A 278 -13.42 10.67 -39.94
C MET A 278 -13.37 11.49 -38.64
N GLU A 279 -14.34 11.32 -37.75
CA GLU A 279 -14.36 11.91 -36.41
C GLU A 279 -13.21 11.38 -35.54
N SER A 280 -12.95 10.07 -35.57
CA SER A 280 -11.81 9.46 -34.87
C SER A 280 -10.47 9.99 -35.39
N ASN A 281 -10.32 10.09 -36.72
CA ASN A 281 -9.07 10.56 -37.33
C ASN A 281 -8.83 12.07 -37.09
N THR A 282 -9.86 12.90 -37.18
CA THR A 282 -9.76 14.35 -36.93
C THR A 282 -9.42 14.66 -35.47
N GLU A 283 -9.98 13.91 -34.51
CA GLU A 283 -9.67 14.08 -33.10
C GLU A 283 -8.24 13.61 -32.77
N ALA A 284 -7.76 12.52 -33.39
CA ALA A 284 -6.37 12.07 -33.28
C ALA A 284 -5.37 13.11 -33.84
N GLU A 285 -5.65 13.68 -35.02
CA GLU A 285 -4.82 14.74 -35.64
C GLU A 285 -4.75 16.00 -34.77
N ARG A 286 -5.90 16.42 -34.21
CA ARG A 286 -5.98 17.57 -33.30
C ARG A 286 -5.12 17.39 -32.05
N ARG A 287 -5.04 16.15 -31.54
CA ARG A 287 -4.20 15.80 -30.37
C ARG A 287 -2.71 15.77 -30.73
N MET A 288 -2.34 15.22 -31.89
CA MET A 288 -0.96 15.24 -32.39
C MET A 288 -0.43 16.68 -32.58
N GLN A 289 -1.24 17.59 -33.12
CA GLN A 289 -0.84 18.98 -33.31
C GLN A 289 -0.62 19.74 -31.99
N LYS A 290 -1.41 19.45 -30.95
CA LYS A 290 -1.22 20.00 -29.60
C LYS A 290 0.07 19.53 -28.94
N SER A 291 0.47 18.28 -29.18
CA SER A 291 1.73 17.72 -28.66
C SER A 291 2.97 18.31 -29.37
N ALA A 292 2.89 18.53 -30.70
CA ALA A 292 3.98 19.15 -31.48
C ALA A 292 4.24 20.63 -31.14
N ALA A 293 3.18 21.42 -30.87
CA ALA A 293 3.29 22.83 -30.53
C ALA A 293 3.99 23.12 -29.19
N GLY A 294 3.94 22.17 -28.24
CA GLY A 294 4.65 22.26 -26.96
C GLY A 294 6.18 22.14 -27.11
N SER A 295 6.65 21.37 -28.09
CA SER A 295 8.07 21.11 -28.33
C SER A 295 8.76 22.28 -29.09
N ALA A 296 8.03 22.98 -29.96
CA ALA A 296 8.54 24.13 -30.71
C ALA A 296 8.87 25.35 -29.81
N LYS A 297 8.07 25.61 -28.76
CA LYS A 297 8.30 26.69 -27.79
C LYS A 297 9.54 26.47 -26.92
N ALA A 298 9.96 25.21 -26.71
CA ALA A 298 11.17 24.87 -25.98
C ALA A 298 12.46 25.04 -26.82
N ARG A 299 12.36 24.91 -28.15
CA ARG A 299 13.52 25.04 -29.06
C ARG A 299 13.92 26.50 -29.30
N VAL A 300 12.95 27.42 -29.39
CA VAL A 300 13.21 28.87 -29.57
C VAL A 300 13.89 29.52 -28.36
N LYS A 301 13.76 28.93 -27.16
CA LYS A 301 14.37 29.45 -25.92
C LYS A 301 15.85 29.06 -25.76
N ARG A 302 16.34 28.03 -26.48
CA ARG A 302 17.78 27.64 -26.46
C ARG A 302 18.66 28.52 -27.35
N ASP A 303 18.16 28.98 -28.49
CA ASP A 303 18.98 29.75 -29.45
C ASP A 303 19.25 31.20 -29.02
N ARG A 304 18.49 31.75 -28.06
CA ARG A 304 18.75 33.11 -27.53
C ARG A 304 19.86 33.18 -26.47
N SER A 305 20.33 32.05 -25.95
CA SER A 305 21.35 32.03 -24.88
C SER A 305 22.79 31.88 -25.36
N LEU A 306 23.04 31.84 -26.69
CA LEU A 306 24.37 31.62 -27.28
C LEU A 306 25.03 32.87 -27.88
N ARG A 307 24.55 34.08 -27.56
CA ARG A 307 25.23 35.32 -27.95
C ARG A 307 25.24 36.33 -26.81
N VAL A 308 26.29 36.30 -25.99
CA VAL A 308 27.01 37.46 -25.40
C VAL A 308 28.29 36.93 -24.72
N ARG A 309 29.46 37.23 -25.34
CA ARG A 309 30.75 37.71 -24.76
C ARG A 309 31.36 36.92 -23.57
N GLY A 310 32.62 36.50 -23.54
CA GLY A 310 33.82 36.85 -24.31
C GLY A 310 35.00 37.07 -23.34
N ASP A 311 36.02 36.21 -23.46
CA ASP A 311 37.46 36.34 -23.14
C ASP A 311 37.96 36.70 -21.71
N TYR A 312 38.83 35.83 -21.14
CA TYR A 312 40.28 36.07 -20.99
C TYR A 312 41.03 34.79 -20.55
N ASN A 313 42.31 34.72 -20.96
CA ASN A 313 43.13 33.53 -21.20
C ASN A 313 43.98 32.98 -20.02
N ASN A 314 44.34 31.70 -20.17
CA ASN A 314 45.61 30.99 -19.88
C ASN A 314 46.37 31.20 -18.56
N THR A 315 46.70 30.09 -17.87
CA THR A 315 48.04 29.44 -18.02
C THR A 315 48.14 28.09 -17.27
N THR A 316 49.09 27.30 -17.77
CA THR A 316 49.45 25.91 -17.52
C THR A 316 50.12 25.64 -16.16
N LYS A 317 49.96 24.42 -15.61
CA LYS A 317 51.03 23.40 -15.49
C LYS A 317 50.66 22.23 -14.56
N THR A 318 51.04 21.07 -15.06
CA THR A 318 51.13 19.73 -14.48
C THR A 318 51.89 19.65 -13.15
N SER A 319 51.49 18.74 -12.25
CA SER A 319 52.39 18.02 -11.34
C SER A 319 51.77 16.72 -10.84
N LYS A 320 52.33 15.59 -11.26
CA LYS A 320 52.18 14.27 -10.65
C LYS A 320 52.91 14.27 -9.30
N LYS A 321 52.35 13.62 -8.27
CA LYS A 321 53.15 12.92 -7.25
C LYS A 321 52.40 11.69 -6.71
N LYS A 322 52.99 10.52 -6.99
CA LYS A 322 52.82 9.24 -6.28
C LYS A 322 53.57 9.33 -4.95
N GLU A 323 53.07 8.63 -3.93
CA GLU A 323 53.81 7.86 -2.91
C GLU A 323 52.74 7.25 -1.97
N THR A 324 52.35 5.98 -2.13
CA THR A 324 52.92 4.71 -1.61
C THR A 324 52.63 4.40 -0.13
N SER A 325 51.95 3.26 0.03
CA SER A 325 52.04 2.25 1.12
C SER A 325 51.22 2.50 2.40
N ALA A 326 50.59 1.50 3.04
CA ALA A 326 50.89 0.08 3.07
C ALA A 326 49.64 -0.81 3.17
N ILE A 327 49.72 -1.95 2.48
CA ILE A 327 48.83 -3.10 2.58
C ILE A 327 49.15 -3.84 3.89
N LYS A 328 48.15 -4.06 4.74
CA LYS A 328 48.15 -5.16 5.71
C LYS A 328 47.09 -6.16 5.29
N LYS A 329 47.56 -7.37 4.95
CA LYS A 329 46.74 -8.57 4.76
C LYS A 329 46.24 -9.06 6.12
N SER A 330 44.99 -9.48 6.17
CA SER A 330 44.52 -10.53 7.08
C SER A 330 43.60 -11.44 6.30
N ASP A 331 44.12 -12.62 5.94
CA ASP A 331 43.33 -13.77 5.54
C ASP A 331 42.59 -14.30 6.78
N SER A 332 41.29 -14.60 6.65
CA SER A 332 40.75 -15.97 6.68
C SER A 332 39.29 -16.00 7.15
N THR A 333 38.44 -16.48 6.23
CA THR A 333 37.37 -17.48 6.44
C THR A 333 36.17 -17.13 7.32
N GLY A 334 35.05 -16.86 6.64
CA GLY A 334 33.70 -16.80 7.19
C GLY A 334 32.77 -16.00 6.28
N THR A 335 32.56 -16.43 5.03
CA THR A 335 31.48 -15.87 4.20
C THR A 335 30.15 -16.43 4.71
N GLU A 336 29.64 -15.82 5.77
CA GLU A 336 28.21 -15.78 6.04
C GLU A 336 27.58 -14.97 4.90
N ASP A 337 26.63 -15.54 4.17
CA ASP A 337 25.87 -14.82 3.15
C ASP A 337 25.09 -13.68 3.83
N MET A 338 25.65 -12.47 3.79
CA MET A 338 25.04 -11.26 4.32
C MET A 338 23.70 -11.03 3.63
N THR A 339 22.63 -10.95 4.42
CA THR A 339 21.29 -10.72 3.89
C THR A 339 21.19 -9.31 3.27
N VAL A 340 20.23 -9.10 2.36
CA VAL A 340 19.95 -7.77 1.78
C VAL A 340 19.60 -6.73 2.86
N GLU A 341 19.06 -7.20 3.99
CA GLU A 341 18.78 -6.39 5.18
C GLU A 341 20.06 -5.90 5.84
N ASP A 342 21.06 -6.77 6.01
CA ASP A 342 22.35 -6.43 6.61
C ASP A 342 23.13 -5.44 5.73
N MET A 343 23.09 -5.61 4.40
CA MET A 343 23.69 -4.65 3.46
C MET A 343 23.04 -3.26 3.53
N THR A 344 21.72 -3.19 3.74
CA THR A 344 21.00 -1.91 3.83
C THR A 344 21.34 -1.17 5.13
N VAL A 345 21.36 -1.90 6.25
CA VAL A 345 21.74 -1.34 7.56
C VAL A 345 23.21 -0.93 7.57
N GLU A 346 24.10 -1.73 6.95
CA GLU A 346 25.50 -1.38 6.78
C GLU A 346 25.68 -0.09 5.97
N LEU A 347 24.98 0.05 4.84
CA LEU A 347 25.01 1.29 4.05
C LEU A 347 24.57 2.52 4.87
N ILE A 348 23.52 2.39 5.67
CA ILE A 348 23.01 3.46 6.53
C ILE A 348 24.04 3.86 7.60
N THR A 349 24.82 2.90 8.12
CA THR A 349 25.88 3.20 9.09
C THR A 349 27.02 4.01 8.47
N GLN A 350 27.29 3.83 7.18
CA GLN A 350 28.34 4.51 6.43
C GLN A 350 27.94 5.89 5.91
N LEU A 351 26.66 6.27 6.00
CA LEU A 351 26.18 7.58 5.55
C LEU A 351 26.86 8.74 6.31
N ASN A 352 27.18 9.79 5.57
CA ASN A 352 27.72 11.02 6.16
C ASN A 352 26.57 11.97 6.57
N TYR A 353 26.10 11.80 7.80
CA TYR A 353 25.00 12.57 8.39
C TYR A 353 25.23 14.08 8.41
N THR A 354 26.47 14.54 8.59
CA THR A 354 26.79 15.98 8.61
C THR A 354 26.69 16.59 7.22
N LYS A 355 27.13 15.88 6.17
CA LYS A 355 26.93 16.32 4.78
C LYS A 355 25.46 16.34 4.40
N ILE A 356 24.70 15.32 4.80
CA ILE A 356 23.25 15.23 4.57
C ILE A 356 22.54 16.44 5.20
N ALA A 357 22.77 16.68 6.49
CA ALA A 357 22.11 17.78 7.20
C ALA A 357 22.52 19.16 6.63
N ASN A 358 23.79 19.36 6.31
CA ASN A 358 24.26 20.59 5.65
C ASN A 358 23.61 20.81 4.29
N GLN A 359 23.42 19.76 3.49
CA GLN A 359 22.73 19.86 2.20
C GLN A 359 21.27 20.27 2.40
N LEU A 360 20.58 19.68 3.37
CA LEU A 360 19.18 19.97 3.66
C LEU A 360 18.95 21.37 4.24
N ILE A 361 19.92 21.93 4.98
CA ILE A 361 19.81 23.27 5.58
C ILE A 361 20.26 24.37 4.61
N LYS A 362 21.38 24.18 3.90
CA LYS A 362 21.97 25.23 3.05
C LYS A 362 21.35 25.30 1.66
N ASN A 363 20.83 24.17 1.15
CA ASN A 363 20.33 24.04 -0.22
C ASN A 363 18.87 23.57 -0.25
N THR A 364 18.00 24.26 0.50
CA THR A 364 16.58 23.89 0.68
C THR A 364 15.77 23.89 -0.63
N THR A 365 16.14 24.70 -1.61
CA THR A 365 15.45 24.75 -2.92
C THR A 365 16.01 23.78 -3.96
N SER A 366 17.12 23.10 -3.65
CA SER A 366 17.75 22.21 -4.61
C SER A 366 16.95 20.93 -4.83
N ARG A 367 16.86 20.47 -6.09
CA ARG A 367 16.29 19.16 -6.43
C ARG A 367 16.98 18.03 -5.66
N LEU A 368 18.27 18.16 -5.39
CA LEU A 368 19.05 17.20 -4.61
C LEU A 368 18.50 17.02 -3.18
N SER A 369 18.13 18.11 -2.50
CA SER A 369 17.55 18.03 -1.14
C SER A 369 16.20 17.32 -1.13
N VAL A 370 15.36 17.56 -2.15
CA VAL A 370 14.09 16.84 -2.33
C VAL A 370 14.33 15.34 -2.54
N LEU A 371 15.25 14.98 -3.44
CA LEU A 371 15.60 13.58 -3.71
C LEU A 371 16.23 12.89 -2.49
N LEU A 372 16.99 13.63 -1.67
CA LEU A 372 17.61 13.10 -0.47
C LEU A 372 16.56 12.81 0.61
N LEU A 373 15.61 13.71 0.86
CA LEU A 373 14.48 13.45 1.76
C LEU A 373 13.63 12.28 1.26
N HIS A 374 13.41 12.21 -0.06
CA HIS A 374 12.68 11.11 -0.68
C HIS A 374 13.39 9.76 -0.51
N ALA A 375 14.72 9.71 -0.69
CA ALA A 375 15.51 8.50 -0.49
C ALA A 375 15.48 8.04 0.98
N ILE A 376 15.69 8.95 1.93
CA ILE A 376 15.60 8.66 3.37
C ILE A 376 14.19 8.17 3.73
N ARG A 377 13.16 8.80 3.15
CA ARG A 377 11.77 8.37 3.31
C ARG A 377 11.59 6.97 2.77
N GLN A 378 12.00 6.66 1.54
CA GLN A 378 11.83 5.33 0.95
C GLN A 378 12.49 4.23 1.78
N VAL A 379 13.70 4.48 2.32
CA VAL A 379 14.37 3.56 3.26
C VAL A 379 13.48 3.24 4.47
N CYS A 380 12.71 4.22 4.94
CA CYS A 380 11.77 4.04 6.06
C CYS A 380 10.38 3.54 5.63
N GLN A 381 9.98 3.72 4.36
CA GLN A 381 8.61 3.53 3.87
C GLN A 381 8.41 2.32 2.95
N LEU A 382 9.47 1.56 2.65
CA LEU A 382 9.39 0.18 2.13
C LEU A 382 8.66 -0.81 3.09
N THR A 383 7.92 -0.31 4.10
CA THR A 383 7.22 -1.05 5.16
C THR A 383 5.89 -0.42 5.60
N ALA A 384 5.24 0.42 4.78
CA ALA A 384 4.00 1.10 5.21
C ALA A 384 2.89 1.26 4.16
N THR A 385 2.87 0.45 3.09
CA THR A 385 1.73 0.38 2.16
C THR A 385 1.11 -1.01 2.21
N SER A 386 -0.20 -1.06 2.41
CA SER A 386 -1.07 -2.19 2.76
C SER A 386 -1.10 -3.38 1.79
N TYR A 387 -0.21 -3.46 0.81
CA TYR A 387 -0.07 -4.61 -0.09
C TYR A 387 1.17 -5.47 0.25
N PHE A 388 2.12 -4.95 1.04
CA PHE A 388 3.33 -5.68 1.46
C PHE A 388 3.28 -6.23 2.89
N GLN A 389 2.13 -6.15 3.58
CA GLN A 389 1.95 -6.77 4.90
C GLN A 389 1.71 -8.28 4.83
N GLN A 390 1.26 -8.81 3.68
CA GLN A 390 1.04 -10.25 3.50
C GLN A 390 2.27 -11.01 2.99
N LEU A 391 3.28 -10.32 2.44
CA LEU A 391 4.40 -10.99 1.76
C LEU A 391 5.73 -10.99 2.51
N THR A 392 5.88 -10.33 3.66
CA THR A 392 7.07 -10.58 4.51
C THR A 392 6.93 -9.91 5.88
N ARG A 393 6.77 -10.69 6.95
CA ARG A 393 7.03 -10.24 8.33
C ARG A 393 8.49 -9.79 8.54
N ALA A 394 9.39 -10.11 7.61
CA ALA A 394 10.83 -9.79 7.67
C ALA A 394 11.17 -8.29 7.60
N ASN A 395 10.52 -7.50 6.72
CA ASN A 395 10.98 -6.13 6.45
C ASN A 395 10.70 -5.12 7.58
N LYS A 396 9.82 -5.41 8.54
CA LYS A 396 9.54 -4.50 9.67
C LYS A 396 10.78 -4.29 10.54
N GLY A 397 11.61 -5.33 10.69
CA GLY A 397 12.86 -5.25 11.44
C GLY A 397 13.86 -4.27 10.81
N THR A 398 14.02 -4.30 9.49
CA THR A 398 14.96 -3.45 8.75
C THR A 398 14.58 -1.97 8.82
N ALA A 399 13.29 -1.64 8.68
CA ALA A 399 12.82 -0.26 8.80
C ALA A 399 12.95 0.29 10.23
N GLU A 400 12.63 -0.53 11.24
CA GLU A 400 12.80 -0.16 12.65
C GLU A 400 14.28 0.05 13.00
N ARG A 401 15.20 -0.82 12.54
CA ARG A 401 16.66 -0.68 12.69
C ARG A 401 17.19 0.56 11.97
N SER A 402 16.76 0.80 10.73
CA SER A 402 17.13 1.98 9.94
C SER A 402 16.71 3.28 10.63
N LEU A 403 15.46 3.32 11.10
CA LEU A 403 14.93 4.45 11.84
C LEU A 403 15.62 4.64 13.19
N GLU A 404 15.97 3.56 13.89
CA GLU A 404 16.78 3.62 15.11
C GLU A 404 18.14 4.25 14.84
N MET A 405 18.80 3.91 13.73
CA MET A 405 20.06 4.53 13.32
C MET A 405 19.90 6.02 12.97
N PHE A 406 18.86 6.37 12.21
CA PHE A 406 18.53 7.76 11.91
C PHE A 406 18.24 8.59 13.18
N ALA A 407 17.54 8.00 14.15
CA ALA A 407 17.26 8.62 15.44
C ALA A 407 18.54 8.78 16.29
N LYS A 408 19.39 7.74 16.36
CA LYS A 408 20.68 7.78 17.08
C LYS A 408 21.60 8.87 16.54
N LYS A 409 21.64 9.03 15.22
CA LYS A 409 22.49 10.02 14.53
C LYS A 409 21.84 11.39 14.32
N ASP A 410 20.61 11.59 14.81
CA ASP A 410 19.84 12.85 14.70
C ASP A 410 19.80 13.41 13.26
N ILE A 411 19.30 12.60 12.31
CA ILE A 411 19.27 12.93 10.88
C ILE A 411 18.59 14.28 10.55
N LEU A 412 17.64 14.73 11.39
CA LEU A 412 16.92 15.99 11.21
C LEU A 412 17.49 17.14 12.06
N LEU A 413 18.55 16.90 12.83
CA LEU A 413 19.16 17.84 13.76
C LEU A 413 18.15 18.44 14.75
N LEU A 414 17.22 17.64 15.27
CA LEU A 414 16.19 18.10 16.22
C LEU A 414 16.81 18.59 17.53
N LYS A 415 17.98 18.08 17.92
CA LYS A 415 18.74 18.57 19.08
C LYS A 415 19.12 20.04 18.94
N HIS A 416 19.25 20.53 17.71
CA HIS A 416 19.60 21.91 17.40
C HIS A 416 18.38 22.86 17.33
N ARG A 417 17.17 22.38 17.66
CA ARG A 417 15.93 23.17 17.78
C ARG A 417 15.65 24.05 16.55
N ARG A 418 15.90 25.36 16.64
CA ARG A 418 15.70 26.35 15.56
C ARG A 418 16.65 26.19 14.37
N ASN A 419 17.76 25.47 14.56
CA ASN A 419 18.69 25.15 13.49
C ASN A 419 18.49 23.72 12.96
N SER A 420 17.35 23.10 13.27
CA SER A 420 16.98 21.80 12.72
C SER A 420 16.66 21.90 11.23
N VAL A 421 16.72 20.76 10.53
CA VAL A 421 16.26 20.65 9.14
C VAL A 421 14.80 21.08 9.02
N VAL A 422 13.97 20.75 10.01
CA VAL A 422 12.56 21.13 10.01
C VAL A 422 12.39 22.63 10.06
N ALA A 423 13.09 23.32 10.97
CA ALA A 423 13.05 24.77 11.06
C ALA A 423 13.50 25.42 9.75
N ALA A 424 14.63 24.98 9.18
CA ALA A 424 15.20 25.56 7.96
C ALA A 424 14.30 25.42 6.72
N VAL A 425 13.58 24.30 6.59
CA VAL A 425 12.66 24.04 5.47
C VAL A 425 11.33 24.75 5.66
N VAL A 426 10.77 24.69 6.88
CA VAL A 426 9.46 25.27 7.20
C VAL A 426 9.49 26.80 7.19
N SER A 427 10.63 27.41 7.57
CA SER A 427 10.79 28.87 7.58
C SER A 427 10.90 29.49 6.17
N GLN A 428 11.10 28.69 5.12
CA GLN A 428 11.21 29.21 3.75
C GLN A 428 9.92 29.89 3.31
N THR A 429 10.04 31.12 2.80
CA THR A 429 8.92 31.89 2.24
C THR A 429 8.82 31.80 0.72
N GLU A 430 9.84 31.26 0.05
CA GLU A 430 9.89 31.14 -1.40
C GLU A 430 8.82 30.17 -1.92
N THR A 431 8.12 30.58 -2.98
CA THR A 431 7.06 29.79 -3.64
C THR A 431 7.56 28.46 -4.19
N ASP A 432 8.83 28.41 -4.60
CA ASP A 432 9.44 27.24 -5.23
C ASP A 432 9.87 26.17 -4.21
N SER A 433 9.72 26.45 -2.91
CA SER A 433 10.06 25.53 -1.81
C SER A 433 8.96 24.48 -1.49
N TRP A 434 7.87 24.44 -2.27
CA TRP A 434 6.75 23.52 -1.98
C TRP A 434 7.16 22.05 -1.99
N ALA A 435 8.01 21.64 -2.93
CA ALA A 435 8.42 20.24 -3.11
C ALA A 435 9.24 19.71 -1.92
N ILE A 436 10.14 20.53 -1.35
CA ILE A 436 10.92 20.12 -0.18
C ILE A 436 10.05 20.06 1.09
N LYS A 437 9.10 20.98 1.24
CA LYS A 437 8.15 21.00 2.37
C LYS A 437 7.25 19.76 2.35
N GLU A 438 6.80 19.37 1.16
CA GLU A 438 5.99 18.18 0.95
C GLU A 438 6.77 16.90 1.27
N GLU A 439 7.99 16.72 0.73
CA GLU A 439 8.81 15.55 1.05
C GLU A 439 9.22 15.51 2.52
N LEU A 440 9.49 16.66 3.15
CA LEU A 440 9.74 16.72 4.59
C LEU A 440 8.51 16.29 5.39
N ALA A 441 7.32 16.78 5.04
CA ALA A 441 6.09 16.40 5.72
C ALA A 441 5.80 14.89 5.57
N ARG A 442 6.04 14.32 4.38
CA ARG A 442 5.96 12.87 4.13
C ARG A 442 6.95 12.07 4.97
N LEU A 443 8.20 12.53 5.07
CA LEU A 443 9.23 11.90 5.89
C LEU A 443 8.85 11.92 7.38
N LEU A 444 8.41 13.07 7.90
CA LEU A 444 7.95 13.18 9.29
C LEU A 444 6.75 12.25 9.55
N ASN A 445 5.81 12.15 8.61
CA ASN A 445 4.66 11.26 8.71
C ASN A 445 5.08 9.78 8.73
N ALA A 446 6.06 9.41 7.91
CA ALA A 446 6.67 8.08 7.94
C ALA A 446 7.28 7.79 9.32
N PHE A 447 8.08 8.71 9.87
CA PHE A 447 8.69 8.55 11.19
C PHE A 447 7.64 8.41 12.29
N ALA A 448 6.61 9.27 12.28
CA ALA A 448 5.55 9.26 13.29
C ALA A 448 4.71 7.96 13.28
N SER A 449 4.75 7.18 12.19
CA SER A 449 4.05 5.89 12.09
C SER A 449 4.68 4.82 13.00
N PHE A 450 5.99 4.90 13.26
CA PHE A 450 6.71 3.95 14.12
C PHE A 450 6.89 4.48 15.55
N ARG A 451 6.90 3.58 16.54
CA ARG A 451 7.12 3.95 17.95
C ARG A 451 8.46 4.67 18.15
N ILE A 452 9.54 4.12 17.59
CA ILE A 452 10.90 4.67 17.65
C ILE A 452 10.96 6.07 17.04
N GLY A 453 10.28 6.28 15.90
CA GLY A 453 10.19 7.59 15.28
C GLY A 453 9.40 8.60 16.11
N ARG A 454 8.29 8.19 16.75
CA ARG A 454 7.59 9.06 17.71
C ARG A 454 8.46 9.42 18.92
N ASP A 455 9.26 8.47 19.43
CA ASP A 455 10.21 8.71 20.51
C ASP A 455 11.30 9.72 20.11
N TYR A 456 11.80 9.62 18.88
CA TYR A 456 12.78 10.55 18.32
C TYR A 456 12.18 11.95 18.11
N LEU A 457 11.05 12.05 17.42
CA LEU A 457 10.39 13.32 17.09
C LEU A 457 9.91 14.08 18.34
N VAL A 458 9.47 13.36 19.37
CA VAL A 458 8.93 13.96 20.62
C VAL A 458 9.83 13.67 21.82
N SER A 459 11.14 13.59 21.60
CA SER A 459 12.09 13.52 22.71
C SER A 459 11.95 14.76 23.62
N VAL A 460 12.09 14.56 24.93
CA VAL A 460 11.81 15.59 25.94
C VAL A 460 12.65 16.85 25.65
N ASN A 461 12.01 18.02 25.64
CA ASN A 461 12.49 19.36 25.25
C ASN A 461 12.58 19.67 23.74
N GLN A 462 12.95 18.74 22.88
CA GLN A 462 13.07 18.98 21.43
C GLN A 462 11.71 18.87 20.73
N GLY A 463 10.87 17.95 21.20
CA GLY A 463 9.53 17.74 20.66
C GLY A 463 8.64 18.98 20.73
N ARG A 464 8.77 19.80 21.79
CA ARG A 464 8.00 21.04 21.90
C ARG A 464 8.29 22.00 20.75
N GLU A 465 9.57 22.24 20.44
CA GLU A 465 9.96 23.12 19.33
C GLU A 465 9.46 22.57 18.00
N LEU A 466 9.59 21.26 17.75
CA LEU A 466 9.07 20.62 16.54
C LEU A 466 7.55 20.85 16.40
N LEU A 467 6.78 20.61 17.46
CA LEU A 467 5.34 20.83 17.48
C LEU A 467 5.02 22.31 17.22
N THR A 468 5.71 23.23 17.89
CA THR A 468 5.54 24.68 17.69
C THR A 468 5.79 25.09 16.24
N LEU A 469 6.86 24.59 15.61
CA LEU A 469 7.21 24.89 14.22
C LEU A 469 6.14 24.39 13.25
N VAL A 470 5.73 23.12 13.39
CA VAL A 470 4.72 22.51 12.51
C VAL A 470 3.36 23.18 12.68
N THR A 471 2.93 23.40 13.93
CA THR A 471 1.66 24.07 14.24
C THR A 471 1.64 25.51 13.74
N ALA A 472 2.70 26.29 13.96
CA ALA A 472 2.77 27.67 13.46
C ALA A 472 2.76 27.71 11.93
N ALA A 473 3.39 26.75 11.26
CA ALA A 473 3.43 26.68 9.81
C ALA A 473 2.09 26.29 9.17
N LEU A 474 1.35 25.37 9.79
CA LEU A 474 -0.03 25.06 9.42
C LEU A 474 -0.94 26.29 9.58
N LYS A 475 -0.87 26.96 10.75
CA LYS A 475 -1.69 28.15 11.05
C LYS A 475 -1.40 29.33 10.13
N SER A 476 -0.13 29.53 9.77
CA SER A 476 0.29 30.61 8.87
C SER A 476 0.21 30.25 7.38
N LYS A 477 -0.38 29.10 7.03
CA LYS A 477 -0.47 28.60 5.64
C LYS A 477 0.89 28.52 4.93
N ARG A 478 1.99 28.33 5.67
CA ARG A 478 3.33 28.07 5.11
C ARG A 478 3.48 26.66 4.57
N LEU A 479 2.69 25.74 5.11
CA LEU A 479 2.47 24.38 4.61
C LEU A 479 1.10 24.36 3.95
N GLN A 480 1.05 23.99 2.68
CA GLN A 480 -0.17 23.97 1.87
C GLN A 480 -0.31 22.63 1.15
N HIS A 481 -1.51 22.34 0.65
CA HIS A 481 -1.81 21.11 -0.09
C HIS A 481 -1.28 19.86 0.63
N HIS A 482 -0.56 18.99 -0.08
CA HIS A 482 0.00 17.75 0.47
C HIS A 482 0.95 17.95 1.66
N ALA A 483 1.68 19.06 1.71
CA ALA A 483 2.55 19.36 2.86
C ALA A 483 1.73 19.63 4.13
N SER A 484 0.59 20.32 4.00
CA SER A 484 -0.36 20.54 5.11
C SER A 484 -0.99 19.23 5.56
N ASP A 485 -1.48 18.44 4.61
CA ASP A 485 -2.15 17.16 4.83
C ASP A 485 -1.26 16.19 5.62
N HIS A 486 -0.03 15.96 5.14
CA HIS A 486 0.91 15.09 5.84
C HIS A 486 1.37 15.64 7.19
N SER A 487 1.48 16.96 7.33
CA SER A 487 1.82 17.58 8.63
C SER A 487 0.69 17.43 9.65
N LEU A 488 -0.57 17.48 9.20
CA LEU A 488 -1.72 17.18 10.03
C LEU A 488 -1.71 15.71 10.50
N ALA A 489 -1.39 14.78 9.59
CA ALA A 489 -1.20 13.37 9.93
C ALA A 489 -0.05 13.15 10.94
N VAL A 490 1.05 13.91 10.83
CA VAL A 490 2.13 13.88 11.84
C VAL A 490 1.58 14.27 13.21
N LEU A 491 0.91 15.42 13.32
CA LEU A 491 0.37 15.88 14.60
C LEU A 491 -0.62 14.87 15.20
N GLN A 492 -1.48 14.28 14.37
CA GLN A 492 -2.38 13.21 14.77
C GLN A 492 -1.62 12.01 15.34
N LYS A 493 -0.64 11.47 14.62
CA LYS A 493 0.12 10.28 15.05
C LYS A 493 0.95 10.55 16.31
N LEU A 494 1.49 11.76 16.47
CA LEU A 494 2.19 12.17 17.69
C LEU A 494 1.23 12.36 18.86
N SER A 495 -0.01 12.80 18.61
CA SER A 495 -1.04 13.05 19.63
C SER A 495 -1.57 11.80 20.32
N VAL A 496 -1.09 10.60 19.98
CA VAL A 496 -1.34 9.39 20.78
C VAL A 496 -0.77 9.55 22.21
N ARG A 497 0.24 10.41 22.41
CA ARG A 497 0.80 10.73 23.73
C ARG A 497 0.07 11.90 24.38
N SER A 498 -0.35 11.74 25.64
CA SER A 498 -1.01 12.81 26.41
C SER A 498 -0.16 14.08 26.55
N SER A 499 1.17 13.97 26.62
CA SER A 499 2.08 15.13 26.65
C SER A 499 2.00 15.98 25.38
N VAL A 500 1.87 15.34 24.21
CA VAL A 500 1.70 16.03 22.92
C VAL A 500 0.32 16.66 22.84
N GLN A 501 -0.73 15.97 23.28
CA GLN A 501 -2.09 16.53 23.32
C GLN A 501 -2.13 17.84 24.14
N LYS A 502 -1.55 17.83 25.34
CA LYS A 502 -1.46 19.02 26.22
C LYS A 502 -0.74 20.18 25.53
N GLU A 503 0.37 19.90 24.84
CA GLU A 503 1.12 20.91 24.10
C GLU A 503 0.32 21.48 22.92
N LEU A 504 -0.33 20.62 22.13
CA LEU A 504 -1.18 21.06 21.00
C LEU A 504 -2.38 21.88 21.46
N ILE A 505 -3.00 21.51 22.59
CA ILE A 505 -4.08 22.29 23.23
C ILE A 505 -3.55 23.66 23.67
N ALA A 506 -2.38 23.72 24.32
CA ALA A 506 -1.76 24.98 24.74
C ALA A 506 -1.42 25.89 23.54
N GLN A 507 -1.03 25.30 22.41
CA GLN A 507 -0.77 26.02 21.16
C GLN A 507 -2.06 26.40 20.40
N GLY A 508 -3.25 26.10 20.94
CA GLY A 508 -4.55 26.46 20.37
C GLY A 508 -4.90 25.67 19.11
N MET A 509 -4.48 24.40 19.01
CA MET A 509 -4.81 23.55 17.86
C MET A 509 -6.27 23.11 17.84
N LEU A 510 -6.91 23.02 19.00
CA LEU A 510 -8.32 22.67 19.09
C LEU A 510 -9.17 23.76 18.42
N GLU A 511 -8.88 25.02 18.72
CA GLU A 511 -9.54 26.19 18.12
C GLU A 511 -9.31 26.25 16.60
N TRP A 512 -8.09 25.95 16.15
CA TRP A 512 -7.76 25.92 14.73
C TRP A 512 -8.46 24.78 13.98
N LEU A 513 -8.54 23.58 14.57
CA LEU A 513 -9.22 22.43 13.95
C LEU A 513 -10.73 22.66 13.81
N ALA A 514 -11.38 23.26 14.80
CA ALA A 514 -12.79 23.62 14.71
C ALA A 514 -13.04 24.51 13.47
N TYR A 515 -12.18 25.50 13.24
CA TYR A 515 -12.29 26.37 12.07
C TYR A 515 -11.94 25.66 10.74
N VAL A 516 -10.85 24.90 10.70
CA VAL A 516 -10.37 24.29 9.45
C VAL A 516 -11.29 23.17 8.95
N LEU A 517 -11.82 22.34 9.86
CA LEU A 517 -12.70 21.22 9.50
C LEU A 517 -14.11 21.67 9.07
N ASP A 518 -14.49 22.91 9.39
CA ASP A 518 -15.73 23.52 8.88
C ASP A 518 -15.61 23.94 7.40
N ASN A 519 -14.38 24.09 6.90
CA ASN A 519 -14.10 24.40 5.50
C ASN A 519 -13.97 23.14 4.65
N LYS A 520 -14.04 23.29 3.32
CA LYS A 520 -13.75 22.18 2.39
C LYS A 520 -12.27 21.77 2.51
N VAL A 521 -12.06 20.58 3.07
CA VAL A 521 -10.74 19.94 3.22
C VAL A 521 -10.66 18.66 2.37
N SER A 522 -9.44 18.22 2.04
CA SER A 522 -9.23 16.94 1.35
C SER A 522 -9.72 15.77 2.21
N ALA A 523 -10.12 14.65 1.60
CA ALA A 523 -10.55 13.46 2.35
C ALA A 523 -9.46 12.98 3.32
N PHE A 524 -8.19 13.07 2.90
CA PHE A 524 -7.04 12.76 3.74
C PHE A 524 -6.93 13.69 4.95
N ALA A 525 -7.00 15.01 4.75
CA ALA A 525 -6.95 15.97 5.85
C ALA A 525 -8.16 15.86 6.78
N LEU A 526 -9.34 15.53 6.24
CA LEU A 526 -10.56 15.33 7.00
C LEU A 526 -10.41 14.17 7.99
N GLU A 527 -9.90 13.02 7.54
CA GLU A 527 -9.74 11.84 8.39
C GLU A 527 -8.76 12.10 9.55
N TYR A 528 -7.53 12.52 9.24
CA TYR A 528 -6.53 12.80 10.26
C TYR A 528 -6.89 14.00 11.13
N GLY A 529 -7.58 15.00 10.57
CA GLY A 529 -8.06 16.16 11.31
C GLY A 529 -9.15 15.80 12.31
N CYS A 530 -10.13 14.98 11.93
CA CYS A 530 -11.17 14.48 12.85
C CYS A 530 -10.56 13.59 13.94
N ALA A 531 -9.63 12.70 13.58
CA ALA A 531 -8.93 11.85 14.54
C ALA A 531 -8.07 12.67 15.52
N LEU A 532 -7.39 13.71 15.06
CA LEU A 532 -6.66 14.63 15.93
C LEU A 532 -7.63 15.41 16.84
N LEU A 533 -8.73 15.92 16.31
CA LEU A 533 -9.75 16.63 17.09
C LEU A 533 -10.28 15.73 18.22
N MET A 534 -10.61 14.47 17.92
CA MET A 534 -11.01 13.47 18.93
C MET A 534 -9.94 13.33 20.02
N ASN A 535 -8.68 13.12 19.65
CA ASN A 535 -7.60 12.96 20.63
C ASN A 535 -7.44 14.17 21.55
N LEU A 536 -7.65 15.39 21.05
CA LEU A 536 -7.58 16.60 21.85
C LEU A 536 -8.82 16.77 22.75
N CYS A 537 -10.03 16.53 22.23
CA CYS A 537 -11.29 16.65 22.96
C CYS A 537 -11.42 15.67 24.12
N LEU A 538 -10.85 14.46 23.98
CA LEU A 538 -10.89 13.44 25.03
C LEU A 538 -9.89 13.69 26.16
N ASN A 539 -8.95 14.62 26.00
CA ASN A 539 -7.99 14.94 27.05
C ASN A 539 -8.64 15.90 28.08
N PRO A 540 -8.62 15.59 29.39
CA PRO A 540 -9.19 16.46 30.42
C PRO A 540 -8.59 17.89 30.45
N ALA A 541 -7.35 18.08 30.00
CA ALA A 541 -6.73 19.40 29.91
C ALA A 541 -7.44 20.32 28.87
N SER A 542 -8.26 19.77 27.99
CA SER A 542 -8.98 20.51 26.96
C SER A 542 -10.24 21.22 27.46
N SER A 543 -10.77 20.91 28.67
CA SER A 543 -12.08 21.41 29.12
C SER A 543 -12.24 22.94 29.05
N SER A 544 -11.17 23.68 29.41
CA SER A 544 -11.15 25.14 29.29
C SER A 544 -11.17 25.61 27.83
N ALA A 545 -10.37 24.97 26.97
CA ALA A 545 -10.30 25.30 25.54
C ALA A 545 -11.62 24.97 24.81
N LEU A 546 -12.19 23.80 25.08
CA LEU A 546 -13.50 23.37 24.61
C LEU A 546 -14.58 24.40 24.94
N THR A 547 -14.60 24.90 26.17
CA THR A 547 -15.55 25.95 26.60
C THR A 547 -15.41 27.24 25.80
N ARG A 548 -14.18 27.65 25.46
CA ARG A 548 -13.93 28.86 24.67
C ARG A 548 -14.38 28.73 23.21
N VAL A 549 -14.22 27.54 22.62
CA VAL A 549 -14.58 27.27 21.22
C VAL A 549 -15.87 26.48 21.07
N SER A 550 -16.77 26.59 22.05
CA SER A 550 -18.01 25.81 22.04
C SER A 550 -18.85 26.04 20.79
N ILE A 551 -18.98 27.30 20.32
CA ILE A 551 -19.84 27.63 19.17
C ILE A 551 -19.24 27.08 17.86
N PRO A 552 -17.98 27.41 17.49
CA PRO A 552 -17.41 26.90 16.25
C PRO A 552 -17.38 25.37 16.27
N LEU A 553 -16.98 24.75 17.39
CA LEU A 553 -16.92 23.30 17.51
C LEU A 553 -18.27 22.61 17.27
N LEU A 554 -19.35 23.12 17.87
CA LEU A 554 -20.69 22.54 17.69
C LEU A 554 -21.19 22.68 16.24
N ASN A 555 -20.87 23.79 15.57
CA ASN A 555 -21.19 23.99 14.16
C ASN A 555 -20.42 23.01 13.27
N THR A 556 -19.11 22.89 13.49
CA THR A 556 -18.25 21.94 12.77
C THR A 556 -18.74 20.52 12.95
N VAL A 557 -19.01 20.08 14.18
CA VAL A 557 -19.51 18.72 14.44
C VAL A 557 -20.87 18.49 13.80
N SER A 558 -21.76 19.48 13.82
CA SER A 558 -23.05 19.40 13.14
C SER A 558 -22.90 19.25 11.62
N ALA A 559 -21.92 19.93 11.01
CA ALA A 559 -21.60 19.79 9.59
C ALA A 559 -20.96 18.42 9.28
N LEU A 560 -20.04 17.95 10.13
CA LEU A 560 -19.37 16.66 9.98
C LEU A 560 -20.33 15.48 10.14
N LEU A 561 -21.36 15.60 10.99
CA LEU A 561 -22.38 14.55 11.14
C LEU A 561 -23.14 14.28 9.84
N LYS A 562 -23.33 15.29 8.97
CA LYS A 562 -23.95 15.16 7.65
C LYS A 562 -23.03 14.56 6.58
N ASN A 563 -21.75 14.35 6.88
CA ASN A 563 -20.81 13.86 5.90
C ASN A 563 -21.01 12.36 5.66
N ASN A 564 -21.06 11.98 4.38
CA ASN A 564 -21.27 10.58 3.96
C ASN A 564 -20.02 9.70 4.15
N ASN A 565 -18.86 10.27 4.49
CA ASN A 565 -17.65 9.49 4.73
C ASN A 565 -17.78 8.63 6.00
N LYS A 566 -17.79 7.30 5.83
CA LYS A 566 -17.93 6.34 6.93
C LYS A 566 -16.69 6.26 7.81
N GLU A 567 -15.50 6.49 7.26
CA GLU A 567 -14.22 6.36 7.99
C GLU A 567 -14.08 7.34 9.16
N ILE A 568 -14.77 8.49 9.09
CA ILE A 568 -14.70 9.53 10.12
C ILE A 568 -15.74 9.39 11.23
N CYS A 569 -16.72 8.49 11.09
CA CYS A 569 -17.86 8.40 12.01
C CYS A 569 -17.41 8.08 13.44
N LYS A 570 -16.52 7.08 13.63
CA LYS A 570 -15.90 6.77 14.93
C LYS A 570 -15.21 7.97 15.59
N TYR A 571 -14.55 8.83 14.80
CA TYR A 571 -13.87 10.00 15.33
C TYR A 571 -14.85 11.10 15.74
N ILE A 572 -15.87 11.34 14.92
CA ILE A 572 -16.93 12.32 15.22
C ILE A 572 -17.68 11.92 16.49
N ASN A 573 -18.01 10.64 16.62
CA ASN A 573 -18.69 10.10 17.80
C ASN A 573 -17.81 10.24 19.06
N GLY A 574 -16.50 10.04 18.94
CA GLY A 574 -15.54 10.33 20.01
C GLY A 574 -15.49 11.82 20.39
N VAL A 575 -15.55 12.73 19.41
CA VAL A 575 -15.63 14.17 19.67
C VAL A 575 -16.95 14.52 20.39
N LEU A 576 -18.08 13.96 19.94
CA LEU A 576 -19.38 14.12 20.61
C LEU A 576 -19.31 13.67 22.06
N TYR A 577 -18.71 12.51 22.34
CA TYR A 577 -18.49 12.05 23.71
C TYR A 577 -17.74 13.09 24.56
N GLY A 578 -16.63 13.62 24.03
CA GLY A 578 -15.84 14.66 24.71
C GLY A 578 -16.64 15.94 24.99
N ILE A 579 -17.47 16.37 24.04
CA ILE A 579 -18.41 17.51 24.20
C ILE A 579 -19.40 17.22 25.32
N MET A 580 -20.01 16.03 25.33
CA MET A 580 -21.02 15.66 26.32
C MET A 580 -20.44 15.49 27.73
N CYS A 581 -19.16 15.17 27.87
CA CYS A 581 -18.52 15.10 29.18
C CYS A 581 -18.35 16.47 29.85
N VAL A 582 -18.31 17.56 29.08
CA VAL A 582 -18.16 18.93 29.61
C VAL A 582 -19.53 19.58 29.80
N GLY A 583 -19.98 19.70 31.06
CA GLY A 583 -21.35 20.14 31.39
C GLY A 583 -21.80 21.46 30.74
N ARG A 584 -20.92 22.48 30.68
CA ARG A 584 -21.22 23.76 30.00
C ARG A 584 -21.41 23.60 28.49
N LEU A 585 -20.62 22.74 27.85
CA LEU A 585 -20.73 22.45 26.42
C LEU A 585 -21.97 21.64 26.12
N ARG A 586 -22.27 20.65 26.96
CA ARG A 586 -23.49 19.85 26.88
C ARG A 586 -24.74 20.72 26.98
N ALA A 587 -24.79 21.67 27.92
CA ALA A 587 -25.90 22.61 28.02
C ALA A 587 -26.07 23.43 26.72
N ARG A 588 -24.97 23.94 26.16
CA ARG A 588 -25.00 24.68 24.90
C ARG A 588 -25.39 23.82 23.70
N ALA A 589 -24.98 22.55 23.70
CA ALA A 589 -25.35 21.59 22.66
C ALA A 589 -26.87 21.32 22.65
N LYS A 590 -27.53 21.35 23.82
CA LYS A 590 -29.00 21.25 23.94
C LYS A 590 -29.75 22.44 23.35
N GLU A 591 -29.13 23.61 23.30
CA GLU A 591 -29.69 24.80 22.66
C GLU A 591 -29.56 24.76 21.13
N THR A 592 -28.85 23.77 20.58
CA THR A 592 -28.65 23.59 19.14
C THR A 592 -29.45 22.40 18.61
N ASP A 593 -29.62 22.32 17.29
CA ASP A 593 -30.26 21.19 16.59
C ASP A 593 -29.42 19.89 16.60
N LEU A 594 -28.41 19.79 17.48
CA LEU A 594 -27.49 18.66 17.50
C LEU A 594 -28.17 17.34 17.92
N GLU A 595 -29.13 17.39 18.85
CA GLU A 595 -29.86 16.20 19.27
C GLU A 595 -30.66 15.59 18.11
N THR A 596 -31.39 16.42 17.36
CA THR A 596 -32.13 16.02 16.16
C THR A 596 -31.19 15.40 15.15
N ARG A 597 -30.03 16.02 14.90
CA ARG A 597 -29.02 15.52 13.95
C ARG A 597 -28.48 14.15 14.32
N ILE A 598 -28.22 13.92 15.60
CA ILE A 598 -27.74 12.62 16.08
C ILE A 598 -28.83 11.55 15.89
N LYS A 599 -30.10 11.88 16.17
CA LYS A 599 -31.23 10.97 15.94
C LYS A 599 -31.39 10.64 14.47
N THR A 600 -31.42 11.65 13.58
CA THR A 600 -31.51 11.42 12.13
C THR A 600 -30.38 10.52 11.63
N LYS A 601 -29.13 10.77 12.05
CA LYS A 601 -27.99 9.93 11.64
C LYS A 601 -28.10 8.49 12.15
N LEU A 602 -28.65 8.29 13.34
CA LEU A 602 -28.90 6.96 13.90
C LEU A 602 -30.00 6.23 13.13
N ASP A 603 -31.08 6.93 12.77
CA ASP A 603 -32.20 6.39 11.99
C ASP A 603 -31.75 6.01 10.57
N ASP A 604 -30.85 6.80 9.97
CA ASP A 604 -30.25 6.52 8.66
C ASP A 604 -29.32 5.27 8.66
N ALA A 605 -28.96 4.74 9.85
CA ALA A 605 -28.10 3.56 10.02
C ALA A 605 -26.83 3.59 9.15
N HIS A 606 -26.18 4.75 9.07
CA HIS A 606 -25.12 5.03 8.09
C HIS A 606 -23.90 4.08 8.18
N CYS A 607 -23.52 3.69 9.40
CA CYS A 607 -22.45 2.71 9.65
C CYS A 607 -22.62 1.98 11.00
N GLU A 608 -21.90 0.86 11.18
CA GLU A 608 -21.93 0.04 12.41
C GLU A 608 -21.48 0.84 13.65
N ASP A 609 -20.48 1.70 13.51
CA ASP A 609 -19.98 2.55 14.60
C ASP A 609 -21.08 3.48 15.14
N ASP A 610 -21.90 4.05 14.25
CA ASP A 610 -23.00 4.94 14.64
C ASP A 610 -24.09 4.18 15.39
N MET A 611 -24.45 2.98 14.91
CA MET A 611 -25.43 2.12 15.58
C MET A 611 -25.01 1.73 17.01
N LEU A 612 -23.71 1.54 17.24
CA LEU A 612 -23.18 1.18 18.55
C LEU A 612 -23.01 2.41 19.47
N GLN A 613 -22.52 3.52 18.93
CA GLN A 613 -22.04 4.66 19.74
C GLN A 613 -23.11 5.74 19.94
N LEU A 614 -23.91 6.06 18.91
CA LEU A 614 -24.91 7.15 18.99
C LEU A 614 -26.00 6.90 20.06
N PRO A 615 -26.52 5.68 20.28
CA PRO A 615 -27.51 5.44 21.35
C PRO A 615 -26.95 5.75 22.74
N VAL A 616 -25.67 5.45 22.98
CA VAL A 616 -24.99 5.77 24.24
C VAL A 616 -24.81 7.28 24.38
N LEU A 617 -24.43 7.96 23.29
CA LEU A 617 -24.29 9.41 23.26
C LEU A 617 -25.62 10.14 23.51
N LEU A 618 -26.73 9.67 22.93
CA LEU A 618 -28.07 10.23 23.17
C LEU A 618 -28.50 10.06 24.63
N LYS A 619 -28.19 8.92 25.26
CA LYS A 619 -28.41 8.74 26.70
C LYS A 619 -27.62 9.77 27.50
N LEU A 620 -26.31 9.90 27.22
CA LEU A 620 -25.43 10.87 27.90
C LEU A 620 -25.84 12.33 27.65
N PHE A 621 -26.37 12.64 26.47
CA PHE A 621 -26.90 13.95 26.11
C PHE A 621 -28.09 14.31 27.02
N ASN A 622 -28.98 13.34 27.24
CA ASN A 622 -30.22 13.52 28.00
C ASN A 622 -30.02 13.42 29.51
N SER A 623 -29.15 12.53 29.98
CA SER A 623 -28.80 12.41 31.39
C SER A 623 -27.90 13.57 31.82
N GLY A 624 -28.37 14.41 32.75
CA GLY A 624 -27.53 15.44 33.38
C GLY A 624 -26.39 14.89 34.25
N LEU A 625 -26.27 13.56 34.37
CA LEU A 625 -25.36 12.85 35.26
C LEU A 625 -24.19 12.28 34.44
N VAL A 626 -22.98 12.74 34.78
CA VAL A 626 -21.73 11.98 34.60
C VAL A 626 -21.52 11.19 35.87
#